data_AF-A0A5J4P6A3-F1
#
_entry.id   AF-A0A5J4P6A3-F1
#
_cell.length_a   1.000
_cell.length_b   1.000
_cell.length_c   1.000
_cell.angle_alpha   90.00
_cell.angle_beta   90.00
_cell.angle_gamma   90.00
#
_symmetry.space_group_name_H-M   'P 1'
#
loop_
_entity.id
_entity.type
_entity.pdbx_description
1 polymer ?
#
loop_
_entity_poly.entity_id
_entity_poly.type
_entity_poly.pdbx_seq_one_letter_code
_entity_poly.pdbx_strand_id
1 'polypeptide(L)'
;TADFKQFFAMNREWLQPYAAYSYLRDTYHTANFRDWSTYSVYVAEEIEELCNPKQKHYRKLAIYYYIQFNLHLQLLEVTQYARRQGVVLKGDIPIGISRDSVEAWAEPYYFNMDGQAGAPPDDFSLVGQNWGFPTYDWDVMEKDGYKWWMKRFQKMSEYFDVYRIDH
;
A
#
# COMPACT_ATOMS: atom_id res chain seq x y z
N THR A 1 23.68 -2.74 0.41
CA THR A 1 24.45 -2.68 -0.85
C THR A 1 24.15 -1.37 -1.56
N ALA A 2 24.80 -1.06 -2.68
CA ALA A 2 24.44 0.12 -3.48
C ALA A 2 23.00 0.01 -3.99
N ASP A 3 22.60 -1.16 -4.51
CA ASP A 3 21.26 -1.45 -5.02
C ASP A 3 20.16 -1.21 -3.97
N PHE A 4 20.38 -1.67 -2.73
CA PHE A 4 19.43 -1.42 -1.66
C PHE A 4 19.27 0.09 -1.36
N LYS A 5 20.36 0.86 -1.37
CA LYS A 5 20.30 2.31 -1.13
C LYS A 5 19.53 3.02 -2.25
N GLN A 6 19.73 2.59 -3.50
CA GLN A 6 19.01 3.12 -4.64
C GLN A 6 17.51 2.76 -4.57
N PHE A 7 17.19 1.48 -4.31
CA PHE A 7 15.81 1.04 -4.12
C PHE A 7 15.11 1.84 -3.02
N PHE A 8 15.77 1.99 -1.87
CA PHE A 8 15.24 2.77 -0.75
C PHE A 8 15.00 4.22 -1.15
N ALA A 9 15.96 4.89 -1.79
CA ALA A 9 15.83 6.28 -2.20
C ALA A 9 14.67 6.50 -3.19
N MET A 10 14.50 5.61 -4.17
CA MET A 10 13.42 5.68 -5.17
C MET A 10 12.03 5.39 -4.59
N ASN A 11 11.96 4.61 -3.51
CA ASN A 11 10.70 4.11 -2.96
C ASN A 11 10.36 4.70 -1.58
N ARG A 12 11.19 5.62 -1.05
CA ARG A 12 11.11 6.12 0.33
C ARG A 12 9.70 6.59 0.70
N GLU A 13 9.03 7.26 -0.23
CA GLU A 13 7.70 7.84 -0.03
C GLU A 13 6.67 6.82 0.48
N TRP A 14 6.56 5.64 -0.15
CA TRP A 14 5.62 4.60 0.28
C TRP A 14 6.27 3.59 1.23
N LEU A 15 7.58 3.35 1.06
CA LEU A 15 8.29 2.30 1.78
C LEU A 15 8.47 2.62 3.26
N GLN A 16 8.74 3.89 3.59
CA GLN A 16 8.92 4.33 4.98
C GLN A 16 7.61 4.23 5.79
N PRO A 17 6.46 4.77 5.32
CA PRO A 17 5.17 4.53 5.96
C PRO A 17 4.82 3.04 6.04
N TYR A 18 5.07 2.26 4.99
CA TYR A 18 4.80 0.82 4.99
C TYR A 18 5.58 0.06 6.07
N ALA A 19 6.87 0.34 6.22
CA ALA A 19 7.70 -0.32 7.23
C ALA A 19 7.33 0.11 8.65
N ALA A 20 7.02 1.40 8.85
CA ALA A 20 6.51 1.90 10.12
C ALA A 20 5.17 1.24 10.48
N TYR A 21 4.21 1.25 9.55
CA TYR A 21 2.91 0.60 9.72
C TYR A 21 3.07 -0.89 10.06
N SER A 22 3.92 -1.62 9.33
CA SER A 22 4.11 -3.06 9.56
C SER A 22 4.76 -3.33 10.93
N TYR A 23 5.74 -2.52 11.33
CA TYR A 23 6.36 -2.59 12.65
C TYR A 23 5.38 -2.28 13.78
N LEU A 24 4.54 -1.25 13.61
CA LEU A 24 3.55 -0.84 14.59
C LEU A 24 2.42 -1.86 14.72
N ARG A 25 1.88 -2.35 13.60
CA ARG A 25 0.89 -3.45 13.58
C ARG A 25 1.35 -4.64 14.40
N ASP A 26 2.59 -5.06 14.20
CA ASP A 26 3.15 -6.22 14.91
C ASP A 26 3.41 -5.92 16.39
N THR A 27 3.77 -4.66 16.71
CA THR A 27 4.01 -4.22 18.09
C THR A 27 2.71 -4.11 18.89
N TYR A 28 1.65 -3.62 18.27
CA TYR A 28 0.32 -3.48 18.87
C TYR A 28 -0.56 -4.73 18.70
N HIS A 29 -0.09 -5.74 17.95
CA HIS A 29 -0.80 -6.98 17.65
C HIS A 29 -2.17 -6.78 16.97
N THR A 30 -2.33 -5.69 16.22
CA THR A 30 -3.57 -5.38 15.48
C THR A 30 -3.28 -4.49 14.28
N ALA A 31 -3.99 -4.74 13.17
CA ALA A 31 -3.99 -3.89 11.98
C ALA A 31 -4.88 -2.65 12.14
N ASN A 32 -5.85 -2.68 13.06
CA ASN A 32 -6.69 -1.53 13.35
C ASN A 32 -5.84 -0.46 14.06
N PHE A 33 -5.29 0.45 13.27
CA PHE A 33 -4.40 1.49 13.77
C PHE A 33 -5.07 2.42 14.79
N ARG A 34 -6.40 2.49 14.82
CA ARG A 34 -7.16 3.27 15.82
C ARG A 34 -6.96 2.75 17.24
N ASP A 35 -6.58 1.48 17.38
CA ASP A 35 -6.28 0.85 18.67
C ASP A 35 -4.82 1.07 19.08
N TRP A 36 -4.00 1.72 18.25
CA TRP A 36 -2.61 2.04 18.58
C TRP A 36 -2.55 3.23 19.53
N SER A 37 -1.94 3.05 20.70
CA SER A 37 -1.95 4.07 21.77
C SER A 37 -1.32 5.41 21.36
N THR A 38 -0.29 5.37 20.51
CA THR A 38 0.54 6.56 20.19
C THR A 38 0.45 6.94 18.71
N TYR A 39 0.37 5.95 17.83
CA TYR A 39 0.47 6.14 16.38
C TYR A 39 -0.86 5.97 15.65
N SER A 40 -1.99 6.16 16.35
CA SER A 40 -3.33 6.00 15.75
C SER A 40 -3.64 7.02 14.66
N VAL A 41 -2.94 8.16 14.67
CA VAL A 41 -2.95 9.15 13.60
C VAL A 41 -1.56 9.23 12.99
N TYR A 42 -1.49 9.23 11.66
CA TYR A 42 -0.22 9.37 10.96
C TYR A 42 0.30 10.81 11.05
N VAL A 43 1.55 10.96 11.52
CA VAL A 43 2.28 12.22 11.57
C VAL A 43 3.66 12.00 10.95
N ALA A 44 3.96 12.69 9.84
CA ALA A 44 5.13 12.40 9.01
C ALA A 44 6.45 12.51 9.79
N GLU A 45 6.59 13.51 10.66
CA GLU A 45 7.77 13.77 11.48
C GLU A 45 7.99 12.65 12.51
N GLU A 46 6.92 12.17 13.14
CA GLU A 46 6.99 11.06 14.10
C GLU A 46 7.40 9.76 13.40
N ILE A 47 6.93 9.54 12.18
CA ILE A 47 7.30 8.36 11.38
C ILE A 47 8.74 8.47 10.88
N GLU A 48 9.22 9.66 10.55
CA GLU A 48 10.63 9.87 10.23
C GLU A 48 11.53 9.56 11.43
N GLU A 49 11.16 10.01 12.63
CA GLU A 49 11.92 9.71 13.85
C GLU A 49 11.81 8.23 14.26
N LEU A 50 10.64 7.61 14.12
CA LEU A 50 10.45 6.17 14.34
C LEU A 50 11.35 5.33 13.42
N CYS A 51 11.52 5.79 12.18
CA CYS A 51 12.36 5.17 11.16
C CYS A 51 13.84 5.58 11.24
N ASN A 52 14.25 6.38 12.23
CA ASN A 52 15.62 6.85 12.36
C ASN A 52 16.57 5.68 12.68
N PRO A 53 17.67 5.49 11.91
CA PRO A 53 18.63 4.40 12.15
C PRO A 53 19.29 4.38 13.53
N LYS A 54 19.23 5.50 14.27
CA LYS A 54 19.75 5.60 15.65
C LYS A 54 18.82 4.95 16.68
N GLN A 55 17.58 4.61 16.33
CA GLN A 55 16.62 4.01 17.24
C GLN A 55 16.98 2.56 17.57
N LYS A 56 16.75 2.16 18.83
CA LYS A 56 17.07 0.79 19.30
C LYS A 56 16.29 -0.29 18.56
N HIS A 57 15.05 0.00 18.15
CA HIS A 57 14.19 -0.91 17.40
C HIS A 57 14.42 -0.89 15.90
N TYR A 58 15.29 -0.01 15.37
CA TYR A 58 15.44 0.20 13.93
C TYR A 58 15.68 -1.09 13.15
N ARG A 59 16.47 -2.04 13.69
CA ARG A 59 16.69 -3.34 13.03
C ARG A 59 15.40 -4.14 12.79
N LYS A 60 14.45 -4.09 13.74
CA LYS A 60 13.15 -4.76 13.60
C LYS A 60 12.28 -4.07 12.55
N LEU A 61 12.36 -2.76 12.41
CA LEU A 61 11.65 -2.01 11.37
C LEU A 61 12.29 -2.22 10.00
N ALA A 62 13.63 -2.14 9.93
CA ALA A 62 14.39 -2.25 8.70
C ALA A 62 14.28 -3.63 8.01
N ILE A 63 13.80 -4.67 8.71
CA ILE A 63 13.49 -5.94 8.08
C ILE A 63 12.44 -5.77 6.97
N TYR A 64 11.48 -4.85 7.13
CA TYR A 64 10.46 -4.57 6.13
C TYR A 64 11.05 -3.94 4.87
N TYR A 65 12.05 -3.07 5.01
CA TYR A 65 12.81 -2.57 3.85
C TYR A 65 13.51 -3.70 3.12
N TYR A 66 14.14 -4.61 3.87
CA TYR A 66 14.84 -5.75 3.30
C TYR A 66 13.87 -6.70 2.58
N ILE A 67 12.73 -7.03 3.19
CA ILE A 67 11.71 -7.88 2.56
C ILE A 67 11.21 -7.26 1.26
N GLN A 68 10.82 -5.99 1.27
CA GLN A 68 10.34 -5.29 0.08
C GLN A 68 11.41 -5.19 -1.01
N PHE A 69 12.67 -4.99 -0.63
CA PHE A 69 13.80 -4.99 -1.58
C PHE A 69 13.97 -6.36 -2.25
N ASN A 70 13.97 -7.46 -1.50
CA ASN A 70 14.10 -8.79 -2.08
C ASN A 70 12.90 -9.13 -2.96
N LEU A 71 11.68 -8.77 -2.54
CA LEU A 71 10.47 -8.95 -3.33
C LEU A 71 10.59 -8.20 -4.67
N HIS A 72 11.05 -6.95 -4.65
CA HIS A 72 11.28 -6.16 -5.86
C HIS A 72 12.28 -6.86 -6.80
N LEU A 73 13.42 -7.32 -6.29
CA LEU A 73 14.42 -8.01 -7.11
C LEU A 73 13.86 -9.29 -7.75
N GLN A 74 13.17 -10.12 -6.97
CA GLN A 74 12.63 -11.39 -7.43
C GLN A 74 11.51 -11.20 -8.45
N LEU A 75 10.59 -10.26 -8.21
CA LEU A 75 9.53 -9.94 -9.17
C LEU A 75 10.11 -9.36 -10.46
N LEU A 76 11.10 -8.48 -10.36
CA LEU A 76 11.74 -7.89 -11.53
C LEU A 76 12.48 -8.94 -12.36
N GLU A 77 13.18 -9.88 -11.72
CA GLU A 77 13.85 -11.00 -12.41
C GLU A 77 12.85 -11.83 -13.22
N VAL A 78 11.74 -12.24 -12.61
CA VAL A 78 10.67 -13.00 -13.27
C VAL A 78 10.06 -12.20 -14.42
N THR A 79 9.74 -10.92 -14.17
CA THR A 79 9.16 -10.01 -15.16
C THR A 79 10.05 -9.86 -16.38
N GLN A 80 11.34 -9.61 -16.16
CA GLN A 80 12.31 -9.45 -17.24
C GLN A 80 12.50 -10.76 -18.01
N TYR A 81 12.50 -11.89 -17.33
CA TYR A 81 12.58 -13.20 -18.00
C TYR A 81 11.34 -13.45 -18.87
N ALA A 82 10.13 -13.25 -18.33
CA ALA A 82 8.88 -13.41 -19.07
C ALA A 82 8.86 -12.53 -20.33
N ARG A 83 9.20 -11.24 -20.20
CA ARG A 83 9.30 -10.30 -21.34
C ARG A 83 10.28 -10.77 -22.40
N ARG A 84 11.46 -11.29 -22.01
CA ARG A 84 12.44 -11.86 -22.96
C ARG A 84 11.91 -13.10 -23.70
N GLN A 85 10.99 -13.84 -23.09
CA GLN A 85 10.33 -14.99 -23.70
C GLN A 85 9.05 -14.61 -24.48
N GLY A 86 8.74 -13.31 -24.61
CA GLY A 86 7.50 -12.85 -25.26
C GLY A 86 6.23 -13.16 -24.47
N VAL A 87 6.35 -13.43 -23.17
CA VAL A 87 5.23 -13.67 -22.26
C VAL A 87 4.83 -12.37 -21.58
N VAL A 88 3.55 -12.03 -21.69
CA VAL A 88 2.92 -10.89 -21.02
C VAL A 88 2.48 -11.28 -19.61
N LEU A 89 2.84 -10.48 -18.61
CA LEU A 89 2.36 -10.64 -17.25
C LEU A 89 1.16 -9.72 -17.01
N LYS A 90 0.00 -10.34 -16.76
CA LYS A 90 -1.23 -9.63 -16.38
C LYS A 90 -1.36 -9.58 -14.86
N GLY A 91 -1.27 -8.38 -14.31
CA GLY A 91 -1.53 -8.10 -12.90
C GLY A 91 -3.02 -7.96 -12.60
N ASP A 92 -3.34 -7.87 -11.31
CA ASP A 92 -4.68 -7.70 -10.81
C ASP A 92 -4.69 -6.71 -9.65
N ILE A 93 -5.56 -5.70 -9.73
CA ILE A 93 -5.64 -4.60 -8.79
C ILE A 93 -7.07 -4.58 -8.23
N PRO A 94 -7.27 -4.95 -6.95
CA PRO A 94 -8.53 -4.71 -6.28
C PRO A 94 -8.86 -3.23 -6.30
N ILE A 95 -10.10 -2.85 -6.66
CA ILE A 95 -10.48 -1.45 -6.73
C ILE A 95 -10.40 -0.77 -5.37
N GLY A 96 -10.66 -1.47 -4.27
CA GLY A 96 -10.64 -0.92 -2.91
C GLY A 96 -9.32 -1.10 -2.19
N ILE A 97 -9.24 -0.48 -1.01
CA ILE A 97 -8.21 -0.76 0.00
C ILE A 97 -8.86 -1.35 1.26
N SER A 98 -8.06 -1.96 2.13
CA SER A 98 -8.54 -2.26 3.48
C SER A 98 -8.68 -0.98 4.29
N ARG A 99 -9.73 -0.91 5.11
CA ARG A 99 -9.96 0.16 6.10
C ARG A 99 -8.80 0.35 7.09
N ASP A 100 -8.06 -0.72 7.28
CA ASP A 100 -6.97 -0.81 8.22
C ASP A 100 -5.61 -0.80 7.51
N SER A 101 -5.54 -0.47 6.21
CA SER A 101 -4.28 -0.46 5.46
C SER A 101 -3.38 0.73 5.80
N VAL A 102 -2.12 0.67 5.33
CA VAL A 102 -1.18 1.79 5.42
C VAL A 102 -1.71 3.03 4.69
N GLU A 103 -2.41 2.87 3.58
CA GLU A 103 -2.99 3.99 2.82
C GLU A 103 -4.12 4.67 3.60
N ALA A 104 -5.00 3.89 4.22
CA ALA A 104 -6.05 4.43 5.10
C ALA A 104 -5.48 5.09 6.37
N TRP A 105 -4.28 4.69 6.80
CA TRP A 105 -3.60 5.30 7.94
C TRP A 105 -2.83 6.58 7.55
N ALA A 106 -2.05 6.53 6.47
CA ALA A 106 -1.11 7.59 6.07
C ALA A 106 -1.76 8.71 5.24
N GLU A 107 -2.74 8.35 4.41
CA GLU A 107 -3.44 9.30 3.53
C GLU A 107 -4.98 9.15 3.65
N PRO A 108 -5.56 9.19 4.86
CA PRO A 108 -6.99 8.95 5.09
C PRO A 108 -7.89 9.93 4.33
N TYR A 109 -7.39 11.12 4.01
CA TYR A 109 -8.12 12.18 3.32
C TYR A 109 -8.53 11.83 1.88
N TYR A 110 -7.97 10.77 1.30
CA TYR A 110 -8.41 10.23 0.02
C TYR A 110 -9.62 9.30 0.12
N PHE A 111 -10.10 9.00 1.33
CA PHE A 111 -11.08 7.95 1.57
C PHE A 111 -12.22 8.44 2.47
N ASN A 112 -13.44 8.08 2.09
CA ASN A 112 -14.63 8.23 2.91
C ASN A 112 -14.68 7.10 3.95
N MET A 113 -14.11 7.36 5.12
CA MET A 113 -13.99 6.35 6.18
C MET A 113 -15.30 6.06 6.91
N ASP A 114 -16.34 6.87 6.77
CA ASP A 114 -17.66 6.60 7.38
C ASP A 114 -18.60 5.79 6.45
N GLY A 115 -18.13 5.46 5.25
CA GLY A 115 -18.83 4.62 4.28
C GLY A 115 -18.14 3.28 4.03
N GLN A 116 -18.83 2.38 3.32
CA GLN A 116 -18.23 1.16 2.82
C GLN A 116 -18.78 0.73 1.46
N ALA A 117 -17.90 0.20 0.61
CA ALA A 117 -18.22 -0.34 -0.70
C ALA A 117 -18.92 -1.70 -0.59
N GLY A 118 -19.72 -2.00 -1.61
CA GLY A 118 -20.47 -3.23 -1.75
C GLY A 118 -21.21 -3.24 -3.08
N ALA A 119 -22.02 -4.28 -3.28
CA ALA A 119 -22.92 -4.39 -4.42
C ALA A 119 -24.37 -4.44 -3.92
N PRO A 120 -25.32 -3.75 -4.57
CA PRO A 120 -26.72 -3.85 -4.21
C PRO A 120 -27.25 -5.26 -4.51
N PRO A 121 -28.44 -5.63 -4.00
CA PRO A 121 -29.15 -6.80 -4.46
C PRO A 121 -29.35 -6.81 -5.98
N ASP A 122 -29.30 -7.99 -6.58
CA ASP A 122 -29.55 -8.24 -8.00
C ASP A 122 -30.22 -9.61 -8.21
N ASP A 123 -30.43 -9.98 -9.47
CA ASP A 123 -31.09 -11.25 -9.87
C ASP A 123 -30.35 -12.50 -9.38
N PHE A 124 -29.07 -12.39 -9.01
CA PHE A 124 -28.23 -13.48 -8.53
C PHE A 124 -28.00 -13.43 -7.01
N SER A 125 -28.15 -12.26 -6.38
CA SER A 125 -28.01 -12.05 -4.94
C SER A 125 -29.13 -11.17 -4.38
N LEU A 126 -30.09 -11.79 -3.69
CA LEU A 126 -31.23 -11.08 -3.08
C LEU A 126 -30.86 -10.10 -1.95
N VAL A 127 -29.67 -10.24 -1.35
CA VAL A 127 -29.21 -9.40 -0.23
C VAL A 127 -28.05 -8.48 -0.60
N GLY A 128 -27.54 -8.57 -1.83
CA GLY A 128 -26.35 -7.85 -2.26
C GLY A 128 -25.09 -8.33 -1.54
N GLN A 129 -24.08 -7.48 -1.51
CA GLN A 129 -22.80 -7.74 -0.86
C GLN A 129 -22.29 -6.50 -0.16
N ASN A 130 -21.63 -6.70 0.98
CA ASN A 130 -20.94 -5.65 1.68
C ASN A 130 -19.48 -6.07 1.87
N TRP A 131 -18.57 -5.36 1.22
CA TRP A 131 -17.15 -5.72 1.17
C TRP A 131 -16.32 -5.05 2.28
N GLY A 132 -16.86 -4.01 2.93
CA GLY A 132 -16.23 -3.36 4.08
C GLY A 132 -15.08 -2.39 3.75
N PHE A 133 -14.69 -2.26 2.48
CA PHE A 133 -13.69 -1.28 2.04
C PHE A 133 -14.23 0.14 2.16
N PRO A 134 -13.45 1.13 2.63
CA PRO A 134 -13.86 2.52 2.47
C PRO A 134 -13.98 2.87 0.97
N THR A 135 -14.83 3.84 0.66
CA THR A 135 -14.93 4.37 -0.71
C THR A 135 -13.95 5.52 -0.90
N TYR A 136 -13.56 5.80 -2.14
CA TYR A 136 -12.74 6.98 -2.45
C TYR A 136 -13.50 8.29 -2.23
N ASP A 137 -12.77 9.32 -1.82
CA ASP A 137 -13.20 10.71 -1.98
C ASP A 137 -12.65 11.23 -3.33
N TRP A 138 -13.46 11.05 -4.37
CA TRP A 138 -13.08 11.41 -5.74
C TRP A 138 -12.89 12.93 -5.91
N ASP A 139 -13.62 13.76 -5.17
CA ASP A 139 -13.50 15.21 -5.23
C ASP A 139 -12.16 15.68 -4.65
N VAL A 140 -11.66 15.01 -3.60
CA VAL A 140 -10.32 15.26 -3.07
C VAL A 140 -9.24 14.78 -4.05
N MET A 141 -9.40 13.59 -4.63
CA MET A 141 -8.44 13.05 -5.60
C MET A 141 -8.36 13.90 -6.87
N GLU A 142 -9.48 14.40 -7.38
CA GLU A 142 -9.49 15.21 -8.60
C GLU A 142 -8.64 16.48 -8.46
N LYS A 143 -8.66 17.10 -7.27
CA LYS A 143 -7.94 18.36 -6.99
C LYS A 143 -6.43 18.25 -7.16
N ASP A 144 -5.85 17.08 -7.02
CA ASP A 144 -4.41 16.86 -7.21
C ASP A 144 -4.06 16.10 -8.49
N GLY A 145 -5.06 15.80 -9.34
CA GLY A 145 -4.87 15.04 -10.57
C GLY A 145 -4.74 13.54 -10.31
N TYR A 146 -5.46 13.02 -9.32
CA TYR A 146 -5.55 11.59 -8.98
C TYR A 146 -4.19 10.99 -8.57
N LYS A 147 -3.35 11.73 -7.84
CA LYS A 147 -1.97 11.32 -7.51
C LYS A 147 -1.91 9.94 -6.88
N TRP A 148 -2.82 9.62 -5.98
CA TRP A 148 -2.87 8.31 -5.32
C TRP A 148 -3.00 7.16 -6.34
N TRP A 149 -3.93 7.28 -7.29
CA TRP A 149 -4.11 6.30 -8.36
C TRP A 149 -2.92 6.27 -9.33
N MET A 150 -2.37 7.43 -9.67
CA MET A 150 -1.20 7.52 -10.55
C MET A 150 0.01 6.81 -9.94
N LYS A 151 0.29 7.01 -8.64
CA LYS A 151 1.34 6.29 -7.90
C LYS A 151 1.09 4.78 -7.92
N ARG A 152 -0.16 4.35 -7.70
CA ARG A 152 -0.55 2.93 -7.72
C ARG A 152 -0.26 2.28 -9.08
N PHE A 153 -0.66 2.92 -10.17
CA PHE A 153 -0.39 2.42 -11.53
C PHE A 153 1.09 2.44 -11.88
N GLN A 154 1.81 3.52 -11.54
CA GLN A 154 3.25 3.61 -11.74
C GLN A 154 3.99 2.48 -11.03
N LYS A 155 3.66 2.21 -9.76
CA LYS A 155 4.35 1.16 -9.01
C LYS A 155 4.11 -0.21 -9.61
N MET A 156 2.87 -0.51 -10.00
CA MET A 156 2.52 -1.78 -10.62
C MET A 156 3.18 -1.95 -11.99
N SER A 157 3.37 -0.85 -12.76
CA SER A 157 4.04 -0.84 -14.08
C SER A 157 5.46 -1.39 -14.09
N GLU A 158 6.13 -1.41 -12.93
CA GLU A 158 7.44 -2.03 -12.79
C GLU A 158 7.40 -3.54 -13.06
N TYR A 159 6.29 -4.21 -12.75
CA TYR A 159 6.19 -5.67 -12.69
C TYR A 159 5.23 -6.30 -13.70
N PHE A 160 4.22 -5.57 -14.16
CA PHE A 160 3.22 -6.13 -15.07
C PHE A 160 3.07 -5.27 -16.33
N ASP A 161 2.60 -5.90 -17.40
CA ASP A 161 2.43 -5.24 -18.70
C ASP A 161 1.00 -4.77 -18.91
N VAL A 162 0.03 -5.43 -18.28
CA VAL A 162 -1.40 -5.10 -18.29
C VAL A 162 -2.04 -5.42 -16.94
N TYR A 163 -3.17 -4.78 -16.65
CA TYR A 163 -3.89 -4.96 -15.38
C TYR A 163 -5.35 -5.28 -15.60
N ARG A 164 -5.89 -6.17 -14.77
CA ARG A 164 -7.31 -6.15 -14.42
C ARG A 164 -7.50 -5.18 -13.25
N ILE A 165 -8.54 -4.36 -13.30
CA ILE A 165 -9.05 -3.66 -12.12
C ILE A 165 -10.32 -4.39 -11.73
N ASP A 166 -10.30 -4.98 -10.53
CA ASP A 166 -11.35 -5.84 -10.00
C ASP A 166 -12.31 -5.02 -9.13
N HIS A 167 -13.61 -5.21 -9.31
CA HIS A 167 -14.65 -4.61 -8.46
C HIS A 167 -15.47 -5.72 -7.82
#